data_AF-A0A2S2KQS2-F1
#
_entry.id   AF-A0A2S2KQS2-F1
#
_cell.length_a   1.000
_cell.length_b   1.000
_cell.length_c   1.000
_cell.angle_alpha   90.00
_cell.angle_beta   90.00
_cell.angle_gamma   90.00
#
_symmetry.space_group_name_H-M   'P 1'
#
loop_
_entity.id
_entity.type
_entity.pdbx_description
1 polymer ?
#
loop_
_entity_poly.entity_id
_entity_poly.type
_entity_poly.pdbx_seq_one_letter_code
_entity_poly.pdbx_strand_id
1 'polypeptide(L)' 'MLSLPTEIMVSKSKVPVFAIMLLAMIFVVGLFVVGYDQGHIFSVVLGEQAYEDLYIHELTHDMRHAAGFPCH' A
#
# COMPACT_ATOMS: atom_id res chain seq x y z
N MET A 1 56.63 -8.19 15.75
CA MET A 1 55.22 -8.61 15.53
C MET A 1 54.52 -7.48 14.80
N LEU A 2 54.21 -7.65 13.51
CA LEU A 2 53.38 -6.67 12.78
C LEU A 2 51.91 -7.01 13.04
N SER A 3 51.17 -6.09 13.64
CA SER A 3 49.71 -6.12 13.72
C SER A 3 49.15 -5.63 12.39
N LEU A 4 48.55 -6.51 11.58
CA LEU A 4 47.73 -6.08 10.45
C LEU A 4 46.40 -5.55 10.98
N PRO A 5 45.90 -4.39 10.48
CA PRO A 5 44.58 -3.92 10.81
C PRO A 5 43.52 -4.87 10.21
N THR A 6 42.62 -5.37 11.06
CA THR A 6 41.42 -6.08 10.61
C THR A 6 40.46 -5.05 10.03
N GLU A 7 40.42 -4.92 8.70
CA GLU A 7 39.41 -4.13 7.99
C GLU A 7 38.02 -4.75 8.27
N ILE A 8 37.20 -4.04 9.05
CA ILE A 8 35.79 -4.40 9.24
C ILE A 8 35.05 -4.02 7.96
N MET A 9 34.79 -4.99 7.10
CA MET A 9 33.93 -4.81 5.94
C MET A 9 32.49 -4.51 6.39
N VAL A 10 32.15 -3.23 6.51
CA VAL A 10 30.77 -2.79 6.66
C VAL A 10 30.07 -2.99 5.31
N SER A 11 29.19 -3.98 5.23
CA SER A 11 28.35 -4.20 4.05
C SER A 11 27.46 -2.97 3.83
N LYS A 12 27.66 -2.27 2.71
CA LYS A 12 26.74 -1.21 2.28
C LYS A 12 25.45 -1.87 1.80
N SER A 13 24.40 -1.76 2.61
CA SER A 13 23.05 -2.13 2.17
C SER A 13 22.64 -1.27 0.98
N LYS A 14 22.29 -1.91 -0.15
CA LYS A 14 21.78 -1.23 -1.33
C LYS A 14 20.28 -1.01 -1.18
N VAL A 15 19.79 0.14 -1.63
CA VAL A 15 18.35 0.40 -1.69
C VAL A 15 17.66 -0.68 -2.54
N PRO A 16 16.66 -1.39 -2.02
CA PRO A 16 16.01 -2.48 -2.74
C PRO A 16 15.01 -1.94 -3.77
N VAL A 17 15.51 -1.51 -4.94
CA VAL A 17 14.72 -0.89 -6.02
C VAL A 17 13.51 -1.75 -6.41
N PHE A 18 13.66 -3.08 -6.46
CA PHE A 18 12.56 -4.00 -6.76
C PHE A 18 11.42 -3.90 -5.73
N ALA A 19 11.75 -3.82 -4.44
CA ALA A 19 10.74 -3.67 -3.39
C ALA A 19 9.99 -2.33 -3.53
N ILE A 20 10.70 -1.26 -3.87
CA ILE A 20 10.10 0.06 -4.12
C ILE A 20 9.13 -0.01 -5.31
N MET A 21 9.53 -0.63 -6.42
CA MET A 21 8.68 -0.80 -7.59
C MET A 21 7.42 -1.60 -7.28
N LEU A 22 7.54 -2.68 -6.50
CA LEU A 22 6.41 -3.49 -6.08
C LEU A 22 5.45 -2.68 -5.19
N LEU A 23 5.98 -1.95 -4.20
CA LEU A 23 5.17 -1.09 -3.32
C LEU A 23 4.47 0.02 -4.12
N ALA A 24 5.14 0.63 -5.09
CA ALA A 24 4.54 1.63 -5.96
C ALA A 24 3.38 1.04 -6.79
N MET A 25 3.53 -0.17 -7.31
CA MET A 25 2.47 -0.86 -8.04
C MET A 25 1.26 -1.15 -7.13
N ILE A 26 1.50 -1.68 -5.92
CA ILE A 26 0.45 -1.93 -4.93
C ILE A 26 -0.29 -0.62 -4.59
N PHE A 27 0.45 0.47 -4.41
CA PHE A 27 -0.12 1.78 -4.12
C PHE A 27 -1.01 2.29 -5.25
N VAL A 28 -0.54 2.23 -6.50
CA VAL A 28 -1.33 2.66 -7.67
C VAL A 28 -2.59 1.81 -7.84
N VAL A 29 -2.48 0.49 -7.70
CA VAL A 29 -3.65 -0.41 -7.75
C VAL A 29 -4.62 -0.10 -6.61
N GLY A 30 -4.11 0.14 -5.40
CA GLY A 30 -4.95 0.54 -4.26
C GLY A 30 -5.71 1.83 -4.51
N LEU A 31 -5.05 2.86 -5.05
CA LEU A 31 -5.70 4.11 -5.44
C LEU A 31 -6.76 3.91 -6.53
N PHE A 32 -6.50 3.04 -7.51
CA PHE A 32 -7.49 2.68 -8.52
C PHE A 32 -8.73 2.05 -7.87
N VAL A 33 -8.55 1.06 -7.00
CA VAL A 33 -9.68 0.37 -6.34
C VAL A 33 -10.50 1.31 -5.46
N VAL A 34 -9.85 2.21 -4.72
CA VAL A 34 -10.56 3.12 -3.78
C VAL A 34 -11.20 4.32 -4.49
N GLY A 35 -10.52 4.88 -5.50
CA GLY A 35 -10.90 6.14 -6.12
C GLY A 35 -11.60 5.99 -7.47
N TYR A 36 -11.28 4.98 -8.26
CA TYR A 36 -11.74 4.85 -9.65
C TYR A 36 -12.70 3.67 -9.88
N ASP A 37 -12.54 2.54 -9.19
CA ASP A 37 -13.34 1.33 -9.43
C ASP A 37 -14.85 1.51 -9.20
N GLN A 38 -15.25 2.43 -8.31
CA GLN A 38 -16.66 2.68 -7.98
C GLN A 38 -17.42 1.40 -7.56
N GLY A 39 -16.76 0.43 -6.94
CA GLY A 39 -17.38 -0.80 -6.44
C GLY A 39 -17.59 -1.92 -7.47
N HIS A 40 -17.16 -1.74 -8.72
CA HIS A 40 -17.33 -2.76 -9.78
C HIS A 40 -16.60 -4.07 -9.48
N ILE A 41 -15.36 -4.03 -8.98
CA ILE A 41 -14.60 -5.26 -8.71
C ILE A 41 -15.26 -6.04 -7.57
N PHE A 42 -15.73 -5.34 -6.53
CA PHE A 42 -16.24 -5.98 -5.32
C PHE A 42 -17.66 -6.52 -5.51
N SER A 43 -18.46 -5.90 -6.39
CA SER A 43 -19.82 -6.36 -6.73
C SER A 43 -19.86 -7.70 -7.46
N VAL A 44 -18.78 -8.10 -8.15
CA VAL A 44 -18.65 -9.44 -8.74
C VAL A 44 -18.78 -10.55 -7.68
N VAL A 45 -18.36 -10.26 -6.44
CA VAL A 45 -18.34 -11.23 -5.34
C VAL A 45 -19.52 -11.03 -4.37
N LEU A 46 -19.85 -9.78 -4.04
CA LEU A 46 -20.86 -9.44 -3.03
C LEU A 46 -22.21 -8.97 -3.61
N GLY A 47 -22.32 -8.86 -4.93
CA GLY A 47 -23.53 -8.45 -5.63
C GLY A 47 -23.70 -6.93 -5.74
N GLU A 48 -24.84 -6.53 -6.29
CA GLU A 48 -25.17 -5.15 -6.68
C GLU A 48 -25.02 -4.14 -5.54
N GLN A 49 -25.35 -4.52 -4.30
CA GLN A 49 -25.27 -3.61 -3.16
C GLN A 49 -23.84 -3.13 -2.88
N ALA A 50 -22.81 -3.96 -3.15
CA ALA A 50 -21.42 -3.53 -2.98
C ALA A 50 -20.99 -2.48 -4.02
N TYR A 51 -21.68 -2.42 -5.17
CA TYR A 51 -21.51 -1.39 -6.18
C TYR A 51 -22.23 -0.10 -5.78
N GLU A 52 -23.53 -0.19 -5.46
CA GLU A 52 -24.36 0.97 -5.08
C GLU A 52 -23.82 1.71 -3.84
N ASP A 53 -23.46 0.97 -2.80
CA ASP A 53 -23.00 1.53 -1.53
C ASP A 53 -21.48 1.73 -1.47
N LEU A 54 -20.75 1.43 -2.56
CA LEU A 54 -19.30 1.63 -2.67
C LEU A 54 -18.51 1.06 -1.47
N TYR A 55 -18.77 -0.20 -1.09
CA TYR A 55 -18.28 -0.76 0.19
C TYR A 55 -16.79 -0.54 0.48
N ILE A 56 -15.92 -0.64 -0.53
CA ILE A 56 -14.48 -0.41 -0.34
C ILE A 56 -14.15 1.08 -0.14
N HIS A 57 -14.89 1.98 -0.78
CA HIS A 57 -14.77 3.43 -0.55
C HIS A 57 -15.13 3.77 0.89
N GLU A 58 -16.29 3.33 1.37
CA GLU A 58 -16.75 3.61 2.72
C GLU A 58 -15.90 2.91 3.79
N LEU A 59 -15.43 1.69 3.54
CA LEU A 59 -14.49 1.03 4.45
C LEU A 59 -13.18 1.83 4.58
N THR A 60 -12.61 2.28 3.46
CA THR A 60 -11.37 3.08 3.49
C THR A 60 -11.60 4.49 4.07
N HIS A 61 -12.79 5.05 3.87
CA HIS A 61 -13.27 6.24 4.54
C HIS A 61 -13.26 6.05 6.07
N ASP A 62 -13.84 4.97 6.57
CA ASP A 62 -13.86 4.63 8.00
C ASP A 62 -12.46 4.36 8.56
N MET A 63 -11.60 3.67 7.81
CA MET A 63 -10.21 3.46 8.23
C MET A 63 -9.44 4.78 8.41
N ARG A 64 -9.71 5.80 7.58
CA ARG A 64 -9.09 7.12 7.76
C ARG A 64 -9.58 7.81 9.03
N HIS A 65 -10.87 7.67 9.35
CA HIS A 65 -11.42 8.15 10.62
C HIS A 65 -10.79 7.43 11.81
N ALA A 66 -10.66 6.11 11.75
CA ALA A 66 -10.03 5.31 12.80
C ALA A 66 -8.54 5.69 13.00
N ALA A 67 -7.86 6.11 11.94
CA ALA A 67 -6.50 6.63 11.99
C ALA A 67 -6.42 8.12 12.42
N GLY A 68 -7.56 8.76 12.72
CA GLY A 68 -7.62 10.14 13.21
C GLY A 68 -7.50 11.21 12.12
N PHE A 69 -7.61 10.84 10.83
CA PHE A 69 -7.63 11.82 9.76
C PHE A 69 -9.01 12.48 9.67
N PRO A 70 -9.07 13.83 9.64
CA PRO A 70 -10.34 14.53 9.50
C PRO A 70 -10.95 14.30 8.12
N CYS A 71 -12.28 14.34 8.05
CA CYS A 71 -13.04 14.35 6.82
C CYS A 71 -14.23 15.34 6.91
N HIS A 72 -14.94 15.54 5.79
CA HIS A 72 -15.99 16.54 5.61
C HIS A 72 -17.38 16.06 6.02
#